data_AF-A0A5D3A392-F1
#
_entry.id   AF-A0A5D3A392-F1
#
_cell.length_a   1.000
_cell.length_b   1.000
_cell.length_c   1.000
_cell.angle_alpha   90.00
_cell.angle_beta   90.00
_cell.angle_gamma   90.00
#
_symmetry.space_group_name_H-M   'P 1'
#
loop_
_entity.id
_entity.type
_entity.pdbx_description
1 polymer ?
#
loop_
_entity_poly.entity_id
_entity_poly.type
_entity_poly.pdbx_seq_one_letter_code
_entity_poly.pdbx_strand_id
1 'polypeptide(L)'
;MRLHTLLFSSLFLSYAVVLATAVQCGEEAGGGLCPREICCSKWGYCGTTNSYCLVENGCQLNCSDGDSGGGGGGGRRGSGGDGGALGDIISSEMFEEMLPYRNHYLCPAANFYTYDAFIAAAKLYPDFAATGDNDTRKREVAAFLGQTSEETTGRKAGAEYAWGYCYNENEL
;
A
#
# COMPACT_ATOMS: atom_id res chain seq x y z
N MET A 1 13.85 -53.80 8.28
CA MET A 1 13.19 -52.64 8.95
C MET A 1 14.05 -51.37 8.99
N ARG A 2 15.39 -51.42 9.00
CA ARG A 2 16.24 -50.22 9.11
C ARG A 2 16.58 -49.50 7.78
N LEU A 3 16.33 -50.10 6.62
CA LEU A 3 16.61 -49.47 5.31
C LEU A 3 15.43 -48.59 4.82
N HIS A 4 14.19 -49.01 5.06
CA HIS A 4 13.00 -48.22 4.70
C HIS A 4 12.85 -46.95 5.55
N THR A 5 13.23 -46.99 6.84
CA THR A 5 13.24 -45.80 7.71
C THR A 5 14.28 -44.76 7.28
N LEU A 6 15.41 -45.19 6.72
CA LEU A 6 16.44 -44.28 6.19
C LEU A 6 16.01 -43.65 4.87
N LEU A 7 15.35 -44.40 3.98
CA LEU A 7 14.81 -43.87 2.73
C LEU A 7 13.69 -42.84 2.97
N PHE A 8 12.74 -43.14 3.87
CA PHE A 8 11.69 -42.20 4.25
C PHE A 8 12.24 -40.94 4.95
N SER A 9 13.26 -41.10 5.82
CA SER A 9 13.93 -39.97 6.48
C SER A 9 14.67 -39.07 5.48
N SER A 10 15.31 -39.64 4.46
CA SER A 10 16.02 -38.87 3.42
C SER A 10 15.07 -38.13 2.48
N LEU A 11 13.93 -38.74 2.11
CA LEU A 11 12.91 -38.07 1.31
C LEU A 11 12.27 -36.89 2.06
N PHE A 12 12.04 -37.04 3.36
CA PHE A 12 11.48 -35.97 4.20
C PHE A 12 12.43 -34.78 4.35
N LEU A 13 13.74 -35.05 4.51
CA LEU A 13 14.76 -33.97 4.53
C LEU A 13 14.87 -33.26 3.18
N SER A 14 14.77 -33.98 2.06
CA SER A 14 14.86 -33.37 0.73
C SER A 14 13.64 -32.50 0.37
N TYR A 15 12.45 -32.83 0.87
CA TYR A 15 11.23 -32.05 0.64
C TYR A 15 11.23 -30.72 1.40
N ALA A 16 11.89 -30.67 2.57
CA ALA A 16 12.00 -29.45 3.36
C ALA A 16 12.89 -28.37 2.72
N VAL A 17 13.80 -28.74 1.81
CA VAL A 17 14.77 -27.81 1.19
C VAL A 17 14.17 -27.00 0.04
N VAL A 18 13.00 -27.38 -0.50
CA VAL A 18 12.45 -26.79 -1.74
C VAL A 18 11.59 -25.52 -1.52
N LEU A 19 11.38 -25.05 -0.28
CA LEU A 19 10.24 -24.13 -0.01
C LEU A 19 10.51 -22.67 0.40
N ALA A 20 11.70 -22.08 0.31
CA ALA A 20 11.84 -20.68 0.74
C ALA A 20 12.88 -19.85 -0.02
N THR A 21 12.46 -19.22 -1.13
CA THR A 21 13.03 -17.94 -1.57
C THR A 21 11.97 -16.85 -1.37
N ALA A 22 11.58 -16.60 -0.12
CA ALA A 22 10.90 -15.35 0.17
C ALA A 22 11.95 -14.23 0.09
N VAL A 23 11.57 -13.08 -0.47
CA VAL A 23 12.43 -11.90 -0.48
C VAL A 23 12.65 -11.48 0.98
N GLN A 24 13.84 -11.79 1.48
CA GLN A 24 14.23 -11.50 2.86
C GLN A 24 14.69 -10.05 2.99
N CYS A 25 14.34 -9.43 4.11
CA CYS A 25 14.66 -8.05 4.44
C CYS A 25 15.10 -7.93 5.90
N GLY A 26 15.65 -6.76 6.26
CA GLY A 26 16.03 -6.47 7.64
C GLY A 26 17.35 -7.11 8.06
N GLU A 27 17.58 -7.18 9.37
CA GLU A 27 18.87 -7.62 9.93
C GLU A 27 19.19 -9.08 9.58
N GLU A 28 18.16 -9.92 9.53
CA GLU A 28 18.28 -11.34 9.16
C GLU A 28 18.75 -11.56 7.71
N ALA A 29 18.60 -10.53 6.87
CA ALA A 29 19.03 -10.51 5.47
C ALA A 29 20.29 -9.65 5.23
N GLY A 30 21.04 -9.31 6.29
CA GLY A 30 22.22 -8.43 6.17
C GLY A 30 21.87 -6.97 5.86
N GLY A 31 20.69 -6.51 6.27
CA GLY A 31 20.17 -5.16 5.99
C GLY A 31 19.44 -5.05 4.65
N GLY A 32 18.95 -6.18 4.11
CA GLY A 32 18.20 -6.21 2.85
C GLY A 32 16.97 -5.30 2.88
N LEU A 33 16.77 -4.53 1.82
CA LEU A 33 15.59 -3.67 1.64
C LEU A 33 14.50 -4.42 0.87
N CYS A 34 13.26 -4.14 1.21
CA CYS A 34 12.13 -4.62 0.43
C CYS A 34 12.03 -3.90 -0.91
N PRO A 35 11.72 -4.62 -2.02
CA PRO A 35 11.41 -3.99 -3.29
C PRO A 35 10.26 -3.00 -3.15
N ARG A 36 10.37 -1.85 -3.82
CA ARG A 36 9.38 -0.75 -3.79
C ARG A 36 9.16 -0.14 -2.40
N GLU A 37 10.16 -0.22 -1.52
CA GLU A 37 10.16 0.43 -0.20
C GLU A 37 8.96 0.05 0.69
N ILE A 38 8.46 -1.18 0.53
CA ILE A 38 7.40 -1.72 1.41
C ILE A 38 7.96 -2.16 2.77
N CYS A 39 7.07 -2.43 3.72
CA CYS A 39 7.42 -2.72 5.10
C CYS A 39 8.17 -4.05 5.24
N CYS A 40 9.20 -4.04 6.08
CA CYS A 40 9.90 -5.25 6.50
C CYS A 40 9.38 -5.68 7.87
N SER A 41 8.71 -6.83 7.93
CA SER A 41 8.20 -7.39 9.19
C SER A 41 9.31 -7.76 10.15
N LYS A 42 8.94 -8.01 11.42
CA LYS A 42 9.82 -8.57 12.46
C LYS A 42 10.56 -9.83 12.04
N TRP A 43 9.95 -10.61 11.15
CA TRP A 43 10.47 -11.91 10.71
C TRP A 43 11.30 -11.84 9.43
N GLY A 44 11.62 -10.62 8.95
CA GLY A 44 12.46 -10.43 7.77
C GLY A 44 11.73 -10.69 6.45
N TYR A 45 10.41 -10.50 6.40
CA TYR A 45 9.61 -10.63 5.18
C TYR A 45 9.00 -9.29 4.78
N CYS A 46 8.91 -9.07 3.48
CA CYS A 46 8.30 -7.88 2.89
C CYS A 46 6.78 -8.00 2.76
N GLY A 47 6.05 -6.94 3.15
CA GLY A 47 4.59 -6.89 3.02
C GLY A 47 4.04 -5.51 3.35
N THR A 48 2.72 -5.34 3.21
CA THR A 48 2.03 -4.04 3.35
C THR A 48 0.91 -4.06 4.38
N THR A 49 0.66 -5.17 5.07
CA THR A 49 -0.39 -5.25 6.09
C THR A 49 0.13 -4.82 7.46
N ASN A 50 -0.77 -4.55 8.41
CA ASN A 50 -0.40 -4.15 9.78
C ASN A 50 0.57 -5.12 10.49
N SER A 51 0.55 -6.42 10.18
CA SER A 51 1.52 -7.37 10.74
C SER A 51 2.96 -7.18 10.23
N TYR A 52 3.12 -6.48 9.11
CA TYR A 52 4.41 -6.15 8.51
C TYR A 52 4.85 -4.73 8.83
N CYS A 53 3.90 -3.80 8.84
CA CYS A 53 4.19 -2.37 8.96
C CYS A 53 4.16 -1.86 10.40
N LEU A 54 3.35 -2.43 11.31
CA LEU A 54 3.24 -1.84 12.63
C LEU A 54 4.51 -2.02 13.46
N VAL A 55 4.98 -0.92 14.06
CA VAL A 55 6.10 -0.95 15.02
C VAL A 55 5.74 -1.81 16.24
N GLU A 56 4.48 -1.81 16.67
CA GLU A 56 3.99 -2.72 17.73
C GLU A 56 4.18 -4.20 17.36
N ASN A 57 4.04 -4.55 16.08
CA ASN A 57 4.28 -5.91 15.58
C ASN A 57 5.76 -6.20 15.31
N GLY A 58 6.65 -5.26 15.62
CA GLY A 58 8.10 -5.38 15.50
C GLY A 58 8.62 -5.17 14.08
N CYS A 59 7.96 -4.35 13.27
CA CYS A 59 8.48 -3.94 11.97
C CYS A 59 9.94 -3.41 12.07
N GLN A 60 10.78 -3.78 11.09
CA GLN A 60 12.20 -3.44 11.03
C GLN A 60 12.52 -2.24 10.12
N LEU A 61 11.84 -2.11 8.98
CA LEU A 61 12.07 -1.07 7.97
C LEU A 61 10.75 -0.62 7.37
N ASN A 62 10.63 0.67 7.04
CA ASN A 62 9.43 1.29 6.45
C ASN A 62 8.16 1.02 7.29
N CYS A 63 8.25 1.30 8.59
CA CYS A 63 7.24 0.98 9.58
C CYS A 63 6.26 2.12 9.86
N SER A 64 5.09 1.77 10.38
CA SER A 64 4.01 2.66 10.81
C SER A 64 3.76 2.48 12.32
N ASP A 65 3.62 3.56 13.07
CA ASP A 65 3.50 3.52 14.54
C ASP A 65 2.06 3.31 15.06
N GLY A 66 1.20 2.58 14.35
CA GLY A 66 -0.08 2.08 14.89
C GLY A 66 -1.10 3.10 15.39
N ASP A 67 -0.83 4.40 15.27
CA ASP A 67 -1.69 5.45 15.80
C ASP A 67 -2.40 6.19 14.66
N SER A 68 -3.57 5.68 14.30
CA SER A 68 -4.54 6.43 13.52
C SER A 68 -5.69 6.86 14.42
N GLY A 69 -5.57 8.06 15.02
CA GLY A 69 -6.75 8.84 15.41
C GLY A 69 -6.62 9.83 16.56
N GLY A 70 -6.40 11.11 16.23
CA GLY A 70 -7.17 12.20 16.83
C GLY A 70 -6.49 13.13 17.85
N GLY A 71 -6.08 14.31 17.35
CA GLY A 71 -6.28 15.60 18.04
C GLY A 71 -5.32 15.99 19.17
N GLY A 72 -4.56 17.06 18.94
CA GLY A 72 -4.20 18.02 19.99
C GLY A 72 -2.71 18.32 20.20
N GLY A 73 -2.20 19.29 19.44
CA GLY A 73 -1.30 20.35 19.93
C GLY A 73 0.15 20.03 20.30
N GLY A 74 1.10 20.64 19.56
CA GLY A 74 2.43 20.98 20.07
C GLY A 74 3.58 20.62 19.13
N GLY A 75 4.10 21.60 18.38
CA GLY A 75 5.20 21.43 17.41
C GLY A 75 6.53 20.89 17.99
N ARG A 76 7.51 20.49 17.19
CA ARG A 76 8.05 21.19 16.01
C ARG A 76 8.88 20.28 15.07
N ARG A 77 8.60 20.44 13.77
CA ARG A 77 9.49 20.64 12.60
C ARG A 77 10.56 19.59 12.19
N GLY A 78 10.30 19.02 11.01
CA GLY A 78 11.29 18.54 10.02
C GLY A 78 10.64 17.65 8.94
N SER A 79 9.71 18.17 8.12
CA SER A 79 9.95 18.60 6.73
C SER A 79 9.85 17.49 5.68
N GLY A 80 8.61 17.19 5.28
CA GLY A 80 8.24 16.56 4.01
C GLY A 80 6.99 17.25 3.46
N GLY A 81 7.10 18.56 3.16
CA GLY A 81 6.06 19.27 2.39
C GLY A 81 6.37 19.08 0.91
N ASP A 82 5.38 18.86 0.06
CA ASP A 82 4.59 19.98 -0.46
C ASP A 82 3.26 19.54 -1.14
N GLY A 83 2.54 18.56 -0.58
CA GLY A 83 1.23 18.08 -1.10
C GLY A 83 0.09 19.11 -1.19
N GLY A 84 0.36 20.38 -0.89
CA GLY A 84 -0.62 21.47 -0.92
C GLY A 84 -1.82 21.21 0.01
N ALA A 85 -2.92 21.90 -0.25
CA ALA A 85 -4.18 21.70 0.48
C ALA A 85 -4.71 20.25 0.34
N LEU A 86 -4.29 19.49 -0.66
CA LEU A 86 -4.74 18.13 -0.89
C LEU A 86 -4.05 17.11 0.03
N GLY A 87 -2.73 17.23 0.23
CA GLY A 87 -1.97 16.32 1.11
C GLY A 87 -2.41 16.39 2.57
N ASP A 88 -3.05 17.49 2.99
CA ASP A 88 -3.69 17.64 4.30
C ASP A 88 -5.06 16.91 4.40
N ILE A 89 -5.67 16.58 3.27
CA ILE A 89 -7.00 15.98 3.17
C ILE A 89 -6.92 14.48 2.94
N ILE A 90 -6.00 14.04 2.09
CA ILE A 90 -5.79 12.64 1.75
C ILE A 90 -4.31 12.31 1.83
N SER A 91 -3.96 11.41 2.74
CA SER A 91 -2.60 10.88 2.87
C SER A 91 -2.34 9.81 1.81
N SER A 92 -1.07 9.48 1.58
CA SER A 92 -0.71 8.33 0.73
C SER A 92 -1.37 7.04 1.22
N GLU A 93 -1.42 6.82 2.53
CA GLU A 93 -2.07 5.66 3.14
C GLU A 93 -3.56 5.61 2.80
N MET A 94 -4.27 6.74 2.96
CA MET A 94 -5.70 6.80 2.64
C MET A 94 -5.96 6.63 1.14
N PHE A 95 -5.05 7.11 0.27
CA PHE A 95 -5.12 6.85 -1.16
C PHE A 95 -4.98 5.36 -1.50
N GLU A 96 -4.02 4.66 -0.87
CA GLU A 96 -3.84 3.21 -1.05
C GLU A 96 -5.04 2.41 -0.49
N GLU A 97 -5.61 2.83 0.64
CA GLU A 97 -6.79 2.23 1.25
C GLU A 97 -8.04 2.41 0.37
N MET A 98 -8.23 3.61 -0.17
CA MET A 98 -9.37 3.92 -1.04
C MET A 98 -9.30 3.20 -2.40
N LEU A 99 -8.10 2.87 -2.89
CA LEU A 99 -7.89 2.24 -4.20
C LEU A 99 -7.08 0.93 -4.11
N PRO A 100 -7.61 -0.09 -3.39
CA PRO A 100 -6.83 -1.25 -2.94
C PRO A 100 -6.47 -2.23 -4.06
N TYR A 101 -7.27 -2.31 -5.14
CA TYR A 101 -7.06 -3.27 -6.23
C TYR A 101 -6.55 -2.66 -7.54
N ARG A 102 -6.28 -1.35 -7.59
CA ARG A 102 -5.81 -0.69 -8.84
C ARG A 102 -4.50 -1.27 -9.39
N ASN A 103 -3.65 -1.79 -8.50
CA ASN A 103 -2.37 -2.42 -8.84
C ASN A 103 -2.45 -3.96 -8.91
N HIS A 104 -3.67 -4.53 -8.88
CA HIS A 104 -3.86 -5.96 -9.03
C HIS A 104 -3.42 -6.41 -10.43
N TYR A 105 -2.82 -7.60 -10.55
CA TYR A 105 -2.28 -8.11 -11.84
C TYR A 105 -3.32 -8.28 -12.96
N LEU A 106 -4.62 -8.20 -12.62
CA LEU A 106 -5.73 -8.25 -13.57
C LEU A 106 -6.07 -6.87 -14.15
N CYS A 107 -5.52 -5.80 -13.58
CA CYS A 107 -5.75 -4.43 -14.04
C CYS A 107 -4.68 -4.04 -15.06
N PRO A 108 -5.06 -3.67 -16.30
CA PRO A 108 -4.12 -3.21 -17.30
C PRO A 108 -3.33 -1.96 -16.86
N ALA A 109 -3.93 -1.11 -16.03
CA ALA A 109 -3.30 0.09 -15.50
C ALA A 109 -2.47 -0.14 -14.22
N ALA A 110 -2.10 -1.39 -13.89
CA ALA A 110 -1.33 -1.67 -12.68
C ALA A 110 -0.03 -0.84 -12.60
N ASN A 111 0.16 -0.15 -11.48
CA ASN A 111 1.25 0.80 -11.18
C ASN A 111 1.23 2.12 -11.97
N PHE A 112 0.19 2.39 -12.78
CA PHE A 112 0.05 3.65 -13.49
C PHE A 112 -0.39 4.79 -12.55
N TYR A 113 -1.36 4.52 -11.68
CA TYR A 113 -1.94 5.51 -10.76
C TYR A 113 -1.20 5.54 -9.42
N THR A 114 -0.32 6.52 -9.25
CA THR A 114 0.48 6.70 -8.02
C THR A 114 0.00 7.91 -7.22
N TYR A 115 0.18 7.89 -5.90
CA TYR A 115 -0.14 9.03 -5.03
C TYR A 115 0.65 10.27 -5.43
N ASP A 116 1.94 10.13 -5.74
CA ASP A 116 2.78 11.24 -6.17
C ASP A 116 2.27 11.89 -7.46
N ALA A 117 1.79 11.09 -8.42
CA ALA A 117 1.19 11.61 -9.65
C ALA A 117 -0.12 12.36 -9.36
N PHE A 118 -0.94 11.85 -8.43
CA PHE A 118 -2.16 12.52 -8.00
C PHE A 118 -1.89 13.87 -7.34
N ILE A 119 -0.93 13.93 -6.41
CA ILE A 119 -0.48 15.17 -5.78
C ILE A 119 0.11 16.15 -6.81
N ALA A 120 0.96 15.66 -7.72
CA ALA A 120 1.55 16.49 -8.77
C ALA A 120 0.49 17.08 -9.70
N ALA A 121 -0.53 16.31 -10.08
CA ALA A 121 -1.66 16.79 -10.88
C ALA A 121 -2.49 17.82 -10.12
N ALA A 122 -2.77 17.59 -8.84
CA ALA A 122 -3.56 18.51 -8.02
C ALA A 122 -2.89 19.87 -7.83
N LYS A 123 -1.55 19.93 -7.79
CA LYS A 123 -0.80 21.19 -7.76
C LYS A 123 -1.10 22.11 -8.98
N LEU A 124 -1.58 21.55 -10.08
CA LEU A 124 -1.99 22.32 -11.28
C LEU A 124 -3.38 22.96 -11.13
N TYR A 125 -4.18 22.50 -10.17
CA TYR A 125 -5.55 22.96 -9.92
C TYR A 125 -5.66 23.45 -8.47
N PRO A 126 -5.17 24.67 -8.15
CA PRO A 126 -5.00 25.14 -6.78
C PRO A 126 -6.31 25.26 -5.98
N ASP A 127 -7.46 25.33 -6.65
CA ASP A 127 -8.78 25.39 -6.00
C ASP A 127 -9.30 24.01 -5.58
N PHE A 128 -8.75 22.92 -6.14
CA PHE A 128 -9.15 21.55 -5.84
C PHE A 128 -8.78 21.19 -4.40
N ALA A 129 -9.78 20.73 -3.64
CA ALA A 129 -9.65 20.41 -2.21
C ALA A 129 -9.12 21.58 -1.36
N ALA A 130 -9.28 22.83 -1.84
CA ALA A 130 -8.84 24.04 -1.15
C ALA A 130 -10.01 24.99 -0.79
N THR A 131 -11.24 24.65 -1.19
CA THR A 131 -12.43 25.49 -1.00
C THR A 131 -13.34 24.96 0.12
N GLY A 132 -13.79 25.85 1.00
CA GLY A 132 -14.73 25.52 2.07
C GLY A 132 -14.06 24.93 3.33
N ASP A 133 -14.88 24.34 4.20
CA ASP A 133 -14.40 23.66 5.41
C ASP A 133 -13.81 22.28 5.10
N ASN A 134 -13.22 21.65 6.12
CA ASN A 134 -12.58 20.34 5.95
C ASN A 134 -13.55 19.25 5.46
N ASP A 135 -14.83 19.32 5.84
CA ASP A 135 -15.82 18.34 5.41
C ASP A 135 -16.18 18.54 3.93
N THR A 136 -16.24 19.78 3.46
CA THR A 136 -16.41 20.14 2.05
C THR A 136 -15.22 19.65 1.23
N ARG A 137 -14.00 19.92 1.67
CA ARG A 137 -12.76 19.49 1.00
C ARG A 137 -12.64 17.97 0.93
N LYS A 138 -12.94 17.26 2.03
CA LYS A 138 -13.02 15.78 2.03
C LYS A 138 -14.07 15.25 1.07
N ARG A 139 -15.24 15.89 1.03
CA ARG A 139 -16.34 15.51 0.12
C ARG A 139 -15.96 15.72 -1.34
N GLU A 140 -15.25 16.80 -1.66
CA GLU A 140 -14.74 17.06 -3.01
C GLU A 140 -13.79 15.96 -3.47
N VAL A 141 -12.81 15.59 -2.63
CA VAL A 141 -11.87 14.50 -2.94
C VAL A 141 -12.59 13.16 -3.07
N ALA A 142 -13.51 12.84 -2.16
CA ALA A 142 -14.30 11.61 -2.23
C ALA A 142 -15.19 11.55 -3.48
N ALA A 143 -15.80 12.68 -3.87
CA ALA A 143 -16.61 12.76 -5.08
C ALA A 143 -15.76 12.59 -6.35
N PHE A 144 -14.59 13.25 -6.40
CA PHE A 144 -13.65 13.10 -7.50
C PHE A 144 -13.18 11.65 -7.66
N LEU A 145 -12.70 11.04 -6.57
CA LEU A 145 -12.22 9.65 -6.57
C LEU A 145 -13.37 8.68 -6.88
N GLY A 146 -14.58 8.94 -6.40
CA GLY A 146 -15.75 8.10 -6.68
C GLY A 146 -16.14 8.10 -8.15
N GLN A 147 -16.25 9.27 -8.77
CA GLN A 147 -16.60 9.40 -10.19
C GLN A 147 -15.52 8.76 -11.09
N THR A 148 -14.27 9.11 -10.85
CA THR A 148 -13.14 8.57 -11.63
C THR A 148 -12.95 7.07 -11.42
N SER A 149 -13.27 6.54 -10.23
CA SER A 149 -13.29 5.09 -9.99
C SER A 149 -14.33 4.38 -10.83
N GLU A 150 -15.54 4.95 -10.99
CA GLU A 150 -16.60 4.36 -11.82
C GLU A 150 -16.25 4.39 -13.32
N GLU A 151 -15.55 5.41 -13.80
CA GLU A 151 -15.09 5.45 -15.19
C GLU A 151 -14.00 4.41 -15.49
N THR A 152 -13.19 4.06 -14.48
CA THR A 152 -12.00 3.22 -14.63
C THR A 152 -12.12 1.86 -13.94
N THR A 153 -13.35 1.49 -13.55
CA THR A 153 -13.59 0.31 -12.71
C THR A 153 -13.36 -1.00 -13.45
N GLY A 154 -12.74 -1.96 -12.76
CA GLY A 154 -12.67 -3.36 -13.19
C GLY A 154 -13.98 -4.14 -13.04
N ARG A 155 -15.04 -3.53 -12.47
CA ARG A 155 -16.35 -4.12 -12.11
C ARG A 155 -16.24 -5.57 -11.60
N LYS A 156 -15.96 -5.72 -10.31
CA LYS A 156 -15.94 -7.04 -9.65
C LYS A 156 -17.19 -7.25 -8.79
N ALA A 157 -17.95 -8.30 -9.08
CA ALA A 157 -19.09 -8.70 -8.24
C ALA A 157 -18.64 -8.98 -6.79
N GLY A 158 -19.32 -8.35 -5.82
CA GLY A 158 -19.01 -8.44 -4.39
C GLY A 158 -17.87 -7.54 -3.92
N ALA A 159 -17.31 -6.69 -4.80
CA ALA A 159 -16.27 -5.73 -4.46
C ALA A 159 -16.38 -4.47 -5.35
N GLU A 160 -17.60 -4.02 -5.63
CA GLU A 160 -17.91 -3.06 -6.69
C GLU A 160 -17.13 -1.74 -6.58
N TYR A 161 -16.93 -1.25 -5.36
CA TYR A 161 -16.26 0.04 -5.09
C TYR A 161 -14.75 -0.08 -4.88
N ALA A 162 -14.20 -1.29 -4.81
CA ALA A 162 -12.78 -1.50 -4.50
C ALA A 162 -11.89 -1.61 -5.75
N TRP A 163 -12.50 -1.73 -6.93
CA TRP A 163 -11.84 -1.99 -8.22
C TRP A 163 -11.77 -0.76 -9.13
N GLY A 164 -11.94 0.44 -8.60
CA GLY A 164 -11.64 1.68 -9.32
C GLY A 164 -10.17 1.73 -9.77
N TYR A 165 -9.90 2.55 -10.80
CA TYR A 165 -8.55 2.79 -11.32
C TYR A 165 -7.86 1.53 -11.91
N CYS A 166 -8.65 0.59 -12.41
CA CYS A 166 -8.14 -0.64 -13.02
C CYS A 166 -7.70 -0.43 -14.49
N TYR A 167 -8.29 0.56 -15.17
CA TYR A 167 -8.04 0.94 -16.57
C TYR A 167 -7.58 2.39 -16.68
N ASN A 168 -6.74 2.70 -17.67
CA ASN A 168 -6.25 4.05 -17.98
C ASN A 168 -6.51 4.49 -19.44
N GLU A 169 -7.15 3.63 -20.22
CA GLU A 169 -7.61 3.89 -21.57
C GLU A 169 -8.98 3.24 -21.76
N ASN A 170 -9.79 3.80 -22.66
CA ASN A 170 -11.07 3.20 -23.00
C ASN A 170 -10.83 1.99 -23.91
N GLU A 171 -11.38 0.83 -23.55
CA GLU A 171 -11.54 -0.31 -24.47
C GLU A 171 -12.66 0.00 -25.48
N LEU A 172 -12.42 0.96 -26.39
CA LEU A 172 -13.27 1.21 -27.57
C LEU A 172 -12.80 0.40 -28.77
#